data_AF-A0A2V9PFB9-F1
#
_entry.id   AF-A0A2V9PFB9-F1
#
_cell.length_a   1.000
_cell.length_b   1.000
_cell.length_c   1.000
_cell.angle_alpha   90.00
_cell.angle_beta   90.00
_cell.angle_gamma   90.00
#
_symmetry.space_group_name_H-M   'P 1'
#
loop_
_entity.id
_entity.type
_entity.pdbx_description
1 polymer ?
#
loop_
_entity_poly.entity_id
_entity_poly.type
_entity_poly.pdbx_seq_one_letter_code
_entity_poly.pdbx_strand_id
1 'polypeptide(L)'
;NLPRGLASFLAMPFVGFLVGKVDPRKLLGAGLLFSAVAMYRLSHLSLNVGFWNFSGPLMLQGAALGLVFVPLTTVTNDPIPKEQMGNATSIFNLMRNIGASIGISMVETLQFRNQQTHINALAKNINPANLQARQMIDGLRGAFMANGADAATATKRAYAAVWGMVQRQAAMLSYNDVFLFLAMMFLAMFPFILLMRRPKAGAGAVMAH
;
A
#
# COMPACT_ATOMS: atom_id res chain seq x y z
N ASN A 1 8.74 -0.15 -9.65
CA ASN A 1 7.92 1.08 -9.87
C ASN A 1 7.49 1.31 -11.32
N LEU A 2 8.27 0.90 -12.34
CA LEU A 2 7.88 0.99 -13.76
C LEU A 2 6.46 0.49 -14.12
N PRO A 3 5.96 -0.65 -13.58
CA PRO A 3 4.64 -1.17 -13.96
C PRO A 3 3.51 -0.28 -13.46
N ARG A 4 3.64 0.27 -12.25
CA ARG A 4 2.68 1.21 -11.68
C ARG A 4 2.65 2.54 -12.45
N GLY A 5 3.82 3.04 -12.86
CA GLY A 5 3.94 4.30 -13.60
C GLY A 5 3.31 4.23 -15.00
N LEU A 6 3.64 3.20 -15.78
CA LEU A 6 3.10 3.00 -17.13
C LEU A 6 1.59 2.80 -17.13
N ALA A 7 1.09 2.09 -16.13
CA ALA A 7 -0.33 1.85 -15.96
C ALA A 7 -1.14 3.09 -15.60
N SER A 8 -0.65 3.87 -14.62
CA SER A 8 -1.27 5.15 -14.27
C SER A 8 -1.29 6.09 -15.46
N PHE A 9 -0.23 6.08 -16.27
CA PHE A 9 -0.14 6.87 -17.50
C PHE A 9 -1.18 6.45 -18.54
N LEU A 10 -1.40 5.15 -18.74
CA LEU A 10 -2.43 4.64 -19.66
C LEU A 10 -3.86 4.80 -19.14
N ALA A 11 -4.07 4.76 -17.81
CA ALA A 11 -5.38 4.91 -17.19
C ALA A 11 -5.85 6.37 -17.06
N MET A 12 -4.92 7.33 -17.04
CA MET A 12 -5.19 8.77 -16.94
C MET A 12 -6.22 9.33 -17.94
N PRO A 13 -6.13 9.04 -19.26
CA PRO A 13 -7.12 9.56 -20.22
C PRO A 13 -8.54 9.01 -19.97
N PHE A 14 -8.66 7.78 -19.48
CA PHE A 14 -9.96 7.17 -19.19
C PHE A 14 -10.63 7.81 -17.97
N VAL A 15 -9.84 8.05 -16.91
CA VAL A 15 -10.30 8.75 -15.70
C VAL A 15 -10.69 10.20 -16.02
N GLY A 16 -9.88 10.92 -16.81
CA GLY A 16 -10.16 12.30 -17.20
C GLY A 16 -11.48 12.47 -17.98
N PHE A 17 -11.83 11.50 -18.82
CA PHE A 17 -13.11 11.52 -19.56
C PHE A 17 -14.33 11.30 -18.65
N LEU A 18 -14.20 10.45 -17.63
CA LEU A 18 -15.28 10.13 -16.69
C LEU A 18 -15.61 11.28 -15.73
N VAL A 19 -14.62 12.12 -15.39
CA VAL A 19 -14.79 13.28 -14.50
C VAL A 19 -15.76 14.32 -15.06
N GLY A 20 -15.82 14.51 -16.38
CA GLY A 20 -16.70 15.49 -17.01
C GLY A 20 -18.16 15.07 -17.17
N LYS A 21 -18.51 13.79 -16.91
CA LYS A 21 -19.83 13.23 -17.23
C LYS A 21 -20.60 12.69 -16.02
N VAL A 22 -19.95 12.49 -14.87
CA VAL A 22 -20.51 11.80 -13.72
C VAL A 22 -20.43 12.68 -12.47
N ASP A 23 -21.42 12.59 -11.59
CA ASP A 23 -21.42 13.26 -10.28
C ASP A 23 -20.10 12.98 -9.52
N PRO A 24 -19.35 14.03 -9.12
CA PRO A 24 -18.09 13.92 -8.39
C PRO A 24 -18.13 12.96 -7.19
N ARG A 25 -19.28 12.82 -6.52
CA ARG A 25 -19.46 11.90 -5.38
C ARG A 25 -19.41 10.44 -5.78
N LYS A 26 -20.03 10.11 -6.91
CA LYS A 26 -20.07 8.74 -7.43
C LYS A 26 -18.67 8.33 -7.88
N LEU A 27 -17.91 9.28 -8.45
CA LEU A 27 -16.51 9.09 -8.81
C LEU A 27 -15.63 8.89 -7.57
N LEU A 28 -15.80 9.73 -6.55
CA LEU A 28 -15.10 9.58 -5.26
C LEU A 28 -15.40 8.22 -4.63
N GLY A 29 -16.66 7.78 -4.62
CA GLY A 29 -17.08 6.48 -4.09
C GLY A 29 -16.49 5.31 -4.88
N ALA A 30 -16.51 5.37 -6.20
CA ALA A 30 -15.86 4.38 -7.05
C ALA A 30 -14.34 4.33 -6.79
N GLY A 31 -13.69 5.49 -6.64
CA GLY A 31 -12.27 5.59 -6.30
C GLY A 31 -11.92 4.95 -4.95
N LEU A 32 -12.72 5.17 -3.91
CA LEU A 32 -12.54 4.51 -2.62
C LEU A 32 -12.72 2.99 -2.72
N LEU A 33 -13.75 2.52 -3.42
CA LEU A 33 -14.00 1.08 -3.61
C LEU A 33 -12.88 0.42 -4.41
N PHE A 34 -12.42 1.03 -5.50
CA PHE A 34 -11.30 0.52 -6.28
C PHE A 34 -10.00 0.52 -5.49
N SER A 35 -9.77 1.53 -4.65
CA SER A 35 -8.63 1.55 -3.72
C SER A 35 -8.71 0.40 -2.71
N ALA A 36 -9.88 0.17 -2.11
CA ALA A 36 -10.11 -0.94 -1.20
C ALA A 36 -9.87 -2.30 -1.86
N VAL A 37 -10.41 -2.52 -3.06
CA VAL A 37 -10.21 -3.77 -3.81
C VAL A 37 -8.74 -3.96 -4.20
N ALA A 38 -8.05 -2.90 -4.64
CA ALA A 38 -6.62 -2.96 -4.96
C ALA A 38 -5.79 -3.36 -3.73
N MET A 39 -6.06 -2.74 -2.57
CA MET A 39 -5.35 -3.02 -1.32
C MET A 39 -5.66 -4.44 -0.82
N TYR A 40 -6.92 -4.88 -0.92
CA TYR A 40 -7.30 -6.25 -0.57
C TYR A 40 -6.62 -7.30 -1.46
N ARG A 41 -6.45 -7.03 -2.76
CA ARG A 41 -5.69 -7.93 -3.64
C ARG A 41 -4.21 -7.97 -3.26
N LEU A 42 -3.63 -6.85 -2.82
CA LEU A 42 -2.26 -6.81 -2.34
C LEU A 42 -2.08 -7.44 -0.96
N SER A 43 -3.12 -7.57 -0.14
CA SER A 43 -3.02 -8.26 1.16
C SER A 43 -2.86 -9.78 1.03
N HIS A 44 -2.97 -10.34 -0.17
CA HIS A 44 -2.84 -11.77 -0.44
C HIS A 44 -1.56 -12.09 -1.23
N LEU A 45 -0.54 -11.24 -1.15
CA LEU A 45 0.74 -11.54 -1.78
C LEU A 45 1.36 -12.78 -1.13
N SER A 46 2.21 -13.47 -1.89
CA SER A 46 3.05 -14.60 -1.48
C SER A 46 4.48 -14.38 -2.00
N LEU A 47 5.47 -15.13 -1.50
CA LEU A 47 6.86 -15.00 -2.00
C LEU A 47 7.05 -15.53 -3.44
N ASN A 48 6.04 -16.20 -4.00
CA ASN A 48 6.09 -16.86 -5.31
C ASN A 48 5.09 -16.29 -6.34
N VAL A 49 4.46 -15.14 -6.08
CA VAL A 49 3.50 -14.57 -7.03
C VAL A 49 4.19 -14.00 -8.26
N GLY A 50 3.68 -14.36 -9.44
CA GLY A 50 4.10 -13.79 -10.71
C GLY A 50 3.83 -12.28 -10.83
N PHE A 51 4.58 -11.63 -11.73
CA PHE A 51 4.59 -10.19 -11.94
C PHE A 51 3.20 -9.53 -12.09
N TRP A 52 2.23 -10.22 -12.70
CA TRP A 52 0.88 -9.72 -12.95
C TRP A 52 0.01 -9.60 -11.69
N ASN A 53 0.22 -10.46 -10.69
CA ASN A 53 -0.50 -10.40 -9.42
C ASN A 53 -0.08 -9.18 -8.58
N PHE A 54 1.13 -8.67 -8.80
CA PHE A 54 1.60 -7.45 -8.17
C PHE A 54 1.26 -6.22 -9.02
N SER A 55 1.59 -6.23 -10.31
CA SER A 55 1.40 -5.06 -11.17
C SER A 55 -0.07 -4.63 -11.26
N GLY A 56 -0.99 -5.54 -11.58
CA GLY A 56 -2.42 -5.23 -11.78
C GLY A 56 -3.07 -4.43 -10.64
N PRO A 57 -2.97 -4.88 -9.37
CA PRO A 57 -3.46 -4.09 -8.23
C PRO A 57 -2.80 -2.72 -8.07
N LEU A 58 -1.49 -2.58 -8.34
CA LEU A 58 -0.82 -1.27 -8.31
C LEU A 58 -1.32 -0.35 -9.44
N MET A 59 -1.63 -0.90 -10.62
CA MET A 59 -2.26 -0.16 -11.72
C MET A 59 -3.62 0.40 -11.27
N LEU A 60 -4.44 -0.47 -10.70
CA LEU A 60 -5.76 -0.12 -10.18
C LEU A 60 -5.68 0.94 -9.08
N GLN A 61 -4.72 0.82 -8.17
CA GLN A 61 -4.48 1.83 -7.12
C GLN A 61 -4.12 3.20 -7.73
N GLY A 62 -3.26 3.22 -8.75
CA GLY A 62 -2.89 4.46 -9.46
C GLY A 62 -4.09 5.15 -10.10
N ALA A 63 -4.95 4.38 -10.78
CA ALA A 63 -6.19 4.89 -11.36
C ALA A 63 -7.19 5.37 -10.28
N ALA A 64 -7.33 4.61 -9.19
CA ALA A 64 -8.24 4.93 -8.10
C ALA A 64 -7.85 6.22 -7.37
N LEU A 65 -6.55 6.50 -7.20
CA LEU A 65 -6.07 7.77 -6.64
C LEU A 65 -6.50 8.98 -7.47
N GLY A 66 -6.44 8.89 -8.80
CA GLY A 66 -6.94 9.96 -9.68
C GLY A 66 -8.44 10.20 -9.50
N LEU A 67 -9.22 9.13 -9.38
CA LEU A 67 -10.67 9.19 -9.13
C LEU A 67 -11.04 9.70 -7.74
N VAL A 68 -10.14 9.63 -6.76
CA VAL A 68 -10.36 10.22 -5.43
C VAL A 68 -9.96 11.68 -5.43
N PHE A 69 -8.77 11.99 -5.95
CA PHE A 69 -8.15 13.30 -5.76
C PHE A 69 -8.89 14.41 -6.53
N VAL A 70 -9.25 14.15 -7.78
CA VAL A 70 -9.91 15.13 -8.66
C VAL A 70 -11.28 15.58 -8.10
N PRO A 71 -12.24 14.68 -7.80
CA PRO A 71 -13.51 15.14 -7.25
C PRO A 71 -13.37 15.71 -5.84
N LEU A 72 -12.40 15.24 -5.04
CA LEU A 72 -12.18 15.76 -3.70
C LEU A 72 -11.74 17.24 -3.73
N THR A 73 -10.81 17.61 -4.62
CA THR A 73 -10.42 19.01 -4.80
C THR A 73 -11.56 19.86 -5.34
N THR A 74 -12.32 19.35 -6.33
CA THR A 74 -13.50 20.05 -6.87
C THR A 74 -14.54 20.32 -5.79
N VAL A 75 -14.93 19.30 -5.00
CA VAL A 75 -15.94 19.43 -3.93
C VAL A 75 -15.48 20.40 -2.84
N THR A 76 -14.20 20.38 -2.48
CA THR A 76 -13.65 21.24 -1.41
C THR A 76 -13.60 22.70 -1.82
N ASN A 77 -13.34 22.98 -3.11
CA ASN A 77 -13.20 24.33 -3.63
C ASN A 77 -14.51 24.93 -4.16
N ASP A 78 -15.54 24.13 -4.46
CA ASP A 78 -16.86 24.58 -4.94
C ASP A 78 -17.50 25.73 -4.13
N PRO A 79 -17.46 25.73 -2.78
CA PRO A 79 -18.09 26.80 -1.99
C PRO A 79 -17.25 28.08 -1.85
N ILE A 80 -16.04 28.15 -2.40
CA ILE A 80 -15.06 29.19 -2.08
C ILE A 80 -15.03 30.28 -3.17
N PRO A 81 -15.22 31.57 -2.82
CA PRO A 81 -15.10 32.69 -3.76
C PRO A 81 -13.71 32.76 -4.41
N LYS A 82 -13.63 33.24 -5.66
CA LYS A 82 -12.37 33.26 -6.44
C LYS A 82 -11.26 34.06 -5.75
N GLU A 83 -11.63 35.11 -5.04
CA GLU A 83 -10.75 36.02 -4.32
C GLU A 83 -10.06 35.32 -3.13
N GLN A 84 -10.69 34.29 -2.57
CA GLN A 84 -10.17 33.53 -1.42
C GLN A 84 -9.51 32.20 -1.83
N MET A 85 -9.54 31.86 -3.12
CA MET A 85 -9.10 30.56 -3.62
C MET A 85 -7.60 30.30 -3.37
N GLY A 86 -6.77 31.36 -3.37
CA GLY A 86 -5.35 31.25 -3.02
C GLY A 86 -5.13 30.77 -1.58
N ASN A 87 -5.83 31.38 -0.61
CA ASN A 87 -5.76 30.97 0.80
C ASN A 87 -6.39 29.59 1.03
N ALA A 88 -7.49 29.27 0.36
CA ALA A 88 -8.10 27.96 0.48
C ALA A 88 -7.20 26.84 -0.06
N THR A 89 -6.56 27.07 -1.22
CA THR A 89 -5.65 26.11 -1.84
C THR A 89 -4.40 25.90 -0.99
N SER A 90 -3.87 26.94 -0.34
CA SER A 90 -2.71 26.81 0.54
C SER A 90 -3.06 25.99 1.80
N ILE A 91 -4.19 26.27 2.45
CA ILE A 91 -4.68 25.49 3.60
C ILE A 91 -4.96 24.03 3.19
N PHE A 92 -5.59 23.81 2.03
CA PHE A 92 -5.85 22.46 1.51
C PHE A 92 -4.55 21.67 1.32
N ASN A 93 -3.54 22.28 0.68
CA ASN A 93 -2.25 21.63 0.47
C ASN A 93 -1.51 21.38 1.79
N LEU A 94 -1.58 22.30 2.75
CA LEU A 94 -1.00 22.12 4.08
C LEU A 94 -1.65 20.93 4.80
N MET A 95 -2.99 20.90 4.89
CA MET A 95 -3.73 19.82 5.53
C MET A 95 -3.48 18.48 4.84
N ARG A 96 -3.39 18.47 3.51
CA ARG A 96 -3.03 17.30 2.73
C ARG A 96 -1.63 16.78 3.09
N ASN A 97 -0.63 17.65 3.13
CA ASN A 97 0.74 17.26 3.43
C ASN A 97 0.86 16.74 4.88
N ILE A 98 0.16 17.38 5.83
CA ILE A 98 0.10 16.91 7.22
C ILE A 98 -0.57 15.54 7.29
N GLY A 99 -1.73 15.37 6.67
CA GLY A 99 -2.46 14.10 6.65
C GLY A 99 -1.67 12.99 5.97
N ALA A 100 -0.99 13.28 4.86
CA ALA A 100 -0.11 12.34 4.17
C ALA A 100 1.06 11.91 5.06
N SER A 101 1.76 12.85 5.71
CA SER A 101 2.87 12.54 6.60
C SER A 101 2.44 11.70 7.80
N ILE A 102 1.31 12.05 8.45
CA ILE A 102 0.76 11.28 9.58
C ILE A 102 0.38 9.87 9.11
N GLY A 103 -0.31 9.76 7.97
CA GLY A 103 -0.72 8.48 7.39
C GLY A 103 0.48 7.58 7.07
N ILE A 104 1.51 8.12 6.43
CA ILE A 104 2.74 7.38 6.10
C ILE A 104 3.43 6.90 7.37
N SER A 105 3.69 7.78 8.34
CA SER A 105 4.37 7.42 9.59
C SER A 105 3.58 6.39 10.41
N MET A 106 2.25 6.49 10.43
CA MET A 106 1.38 5.52 11.10
C MET A 106 1.46 4.15 10.43
N VAL A 107 1.39 4.10 9.10
CA VAL A 107 1.50 2.88 8.30
C VAL A 107 2.88 2.24 8.47
N GLU A 108 3.96 3.02 8.44
CA GLU A 108 5.33 2.55 8.68
C GLU A 108 5.48 1.98 10.09
N THR A 109 4.94 2.66 11.10
CA THR A 109 4.96 2.19 12.49
C THR A 109 4.21 0.88 12.64
N LEU A 110 3.02 0.78 12.03
CA LEU A 110 2.21 -0.43 12.04
C LEU A 110 2.94 -1.59 11.36
N GLN A 111 3.52 -1.35 10.18
CA GLN A 111 4.34 -2.31 9.44
C GLN A 111 5.50 -2.82 10.31
N PHE A 112 6.24 -1.92 10.95
CA PHE A 112 7.37 -2.32 11.78
C PHE A 112 6.93 -3.18 12.96
N ARG A 113 5.87 -2.79 13.66
CA ARG A 113 5.32 -3.54 14.80
C ARG A 113 4.81 -4.92 14.39
N ASN A 114 4.05 -5.01 13.31
CA ASN A 114 3.55 -6.30 12.80
C ASN A 114 4.70 -7.21 12.36
N GLN A 115 5.73 -6.65 11.72
CA GLN A 115 6.92 -7.41 11.33
C GLN A 115 7.64 -7.99 12.55
N GLN A 116 7.80 -7.23 13.63
CA GLN A 116 8.40 -7.74 14.87
C GLN A 116 7.55 -8.86 15.50
N THR A 117 6.22 -8.73 15.50
CA THR A 117 5.31 -9.78 15.95
C THR A 117 5.49 -11.07 15.15
N HIS A 118 5.56 -10.97 13.81
CA HIS A 118 5.79 -12.12 12.94
C HIS A 118 7.18 -12.72 13.12
N ILE A 119 8.24 -11.90 13.27
CA ILE A 119 9.59 -12.39 13.58
C ILE A 119 9.56 -13.21 14.88
N ASN A 120 8.93 -12.68 15.94
CA ASN A 120 8.83 -13.39 17.21
C ASN A 120 8.04 -14.69 17.10
N ALA A 121 6.98 -14.73 16.30
CA ALA A 121 6.19 -15.94 16.05
C ALA A 121 6.99 -16.99 15.27
N LEU A 122 7.71 -16.59 14.21
CA LEU A 122 8.52 -17.49 13.40
C LEU A 122 9.77 -17.97 14.15
N ALA A 123 10.43 -17.09 14.90
CA ALA A 123 11.65 -17.39 15.65
C ALA A 123 11.40 -18.41 16.78
N LYS A 124 10.20 -18.45 17.38
CA LYS A 124 9.82 -19.49 18.35
C LYS A 124 9.95 -20.91 17.80
N ASN A 125 9.76 -21.08 16.49
CA ASN A 125 9.89 -22.38 15.83
C ASN A 125 11.36 -22.74 15.52
N ILE A 126 12.29 -21.79 15.62
CA ILE A 126 13.73 -22.00 15.48
C ILE A 126 14.31 -22.26 16.88
N ASN A 127 14.08 -23.46 17.36
CA ASN A 127 14.65 -23.95 18.62
C ASN A 127 15.35 -25.27 18.33
N PRO A 128 16.48 -25.56 18.99
CA PRO A 128 17.00 -26.92 19.10
C PRO A 128 15.91 -27.98 19.39
N ALA A 129 14.82 -27.71 20.08
CA ALA A 129 13.77 -28.72 20.28
C ALA A 129 13.00 -29.10 18.99
N ASN A 130 13.01 -28.26 17.95
CA ASN A 130 12.29 -28.50 16.71
C ASN A 130 13.15 -29.26 15.69
N LEU A 131 12.74 -30.50 15.40
CA LEU A 131 13.43 -31.40 14.46
C LEU A 131 13.54 -30.79 13.05
N GLN A 132 12.50 -30.11 12.58
CA GLN A 132 12.48 -29.51 11.23
C GLN A 132 13.47 -28.35 11.11
N ALA A 133 13.54 -27.50 12.15
CA ALA A 133 14.51 -26.40 12.20
C ALA A 133 15.95 -26.91 12.27
N ARG A 134 16.21 -27.98 13.04
CA ARG A 134 17.52 -28.64 13.08
C ARG A 134 17.93 -29.18 11.72
N GLN A 135 17.08 -29.98 11.08
CA GLN A 135 17.36 -30.56 9.75
C GLN A 135 17.67 -29.48 8.71
N MET A 136 16.95 -28.36 8.75
CA MET A 136 17.19 -27.23 7.86
C MET A 136 18.57 -26.57 8.11
N ILE A 137 18.91 -26.31 9.38
CA ILE A 137 20.20 -25.70 9.76
C ILE A 137 21.35 -26.64 9.43
N ASP A 138 21.22 -27.93 9.71
CA ASP A 138 22.24 -28.95 9.44
C ASP A 138 22.46 -29.12 7.93
N GLY A 139 21.40 -29.10 7.13
CA GLY A 139 21.49 -29.11 5.67
C GLY A 139 22.24 -27.89 5.11
N LEU A 140 21.91 -26.67 5.60
CA LEU A 140 22.60 -25.45 5.22
C LEU A 140 24.07 -25.45 5.67
N ARG A 141 24.35 -25.93 6.88
CA ARG A 141 25.71 -26.10 7.40
C ARG A 141 26.50 -27.05 6.51
N GLY A 142 25.94 -28.21 6.16
CA GLY A 142 26.56 -29.17 5.24
C GLY A 142 26.87 -28.55 3.88
N ALA A 143 25.94 -27.77 3.31
CA ALA A 143 26.16 -27.05 2.06
C ALA A 143 27.30 -26.01 2.17
N PHE A 144 27.38 -25.24 3.26
CA PHE A 144 28.48 -24.29 3.45
C PHE A 144 29.83 -24.97 3.67
N MET A 145 29.86 -26.11 4.37
CA MET A 145 31.06 -26.91 4.53
C MET A 145 31.53 -27.51 3.19
N ALA A 146 30.59 -27.99 2.37
CA ALA A 146 30.90 -28.46 1.01
C ALA A 146 31.46 -27.36 0.10
N ASN A 147 31.14 -26.09 0.37
CA ASN A 147 31.71 -24.92 -0.30
C ASN A 147 32.99 -24.39 0.37
N GLY A 148 33.64 -25.18 1.23
CA GLY A 148 34.96 -24.89 1.80
C GLY A 148 34.98 -24.06 3.08
N ALA A 149 33.83 -23.83 3.73
CA ALA A 149 33.81 -23.19 5.04
C ALA A 149 34.16 -24.18 6.17
N ASP A 150 34.89 -23.72 7.19
CA ASP A 150 35.11 -24.49 8.41
C ASP A 150 33.78 -24.70 9.19
N ALA A 151 33.77 -25.68 10.09
CA ALA A 151 32.57 -26.07 10.82
C ALA A 151 31.93 -24.93 11.64
N ALA A 152 32.75 -24.04 12.21
CA ALA A 152 32.25 -22.93 13.03
C ALA A 152 31.67 -21.82 12.14
N THR A 153 32.38 -21.44 11.08
CA THR A 153 31.89 -20.45 10.10
C THR A 153 30.64 -20.94 9.37
N ALA A 154 30.61 -22.21 8.95
CA ALA A 154 29.45 -22.82 8.29
C ALA A 154 28.20 -22.78 9.18
N THR A 155 28.36 -23.08 10.48
CA THR A 155 27.26 -23.00 11.44
C THR A 155 26.75 -21.57 11.57
N LYS A 156 27.64 -20.58 11.75
CA LYS A 156 27.25 -19.16 11.84
C LYS A 156 26.51 -18.68 10.58
N ARG A 157 26.98 -19.07 9.40
CA ARG A 157 26.33 -18.74 8.11
C ARG A 157 24.97 -19.43 7.97
N ALA A 158 24.81 -20.66 8.41
CA ALA A 158 23.54 -21.37 8.41
C ALA A 158 22.48 -20.65 9.26
N TYR A 159 22.83 -20.25 10.49
CA TYR A 159 21.94 -19.45 11.34
C TYR A 159 21.61 -18.09 10.71
N ALA A 160 22.58 -17.40 10.13
CA ALA A 160 22.35 -16.12 9.45
C ALA A 160 21.41 -16.27 8.24
N ALA A 161 21.54 -17.35 7.46
CA ALA A 161 20.67 -17.64 6.33
C ALA A 161 19.22 -17.90 6.78
N VAL A 162 19.03 -18.72 7.82
CA VAL A 162 17.71 -18.97 8.41
C VAL A 162 17.10 -17.68 8.96
N TRP A 163 17.88 -16.86 9.65
CA TRP A 163 17.43 -15.57 10.14
C TRP A 163 16.99 -14.64 9.00
N GLY A 164 17.75 -14.59 7.91
CA GLY A 164 17.39 -13.84 6.71
C GLY A 164 16.06 -14.32 6.09
N MET A 165 15.79 -15.63 6.11
CA MET A 165 14.51 -16.19 5.66
C MET A 165 13.34 -15.78 6.56
N VAL A 166 13.52 -15.83 7.88
CA VAL A 166 12.51 -15.36 8.85
C VAL A 166 12.20 -13.89 8.63
N GLN A 167 13.22 -13.04 8.50
CA GLN A 167 13.02 -11.62 8.26
C GLN A 167 12.23 -11.35 6.98
N ARG A 168 12.54 -12.05 5.88
CA ARG A 168 11.81 -11.93 4.61
C ARG A 168 10.36 -12.38 4.72
N GLN A 169 10.10 -13.53 5.36
CA GLN A 169 8.74 -14.03 5.56
C GLN A 169 7.92 -13.11 6.48
N ALA A 170 8.50 -12.67 7.59
CA ALA A 170 7.83 -11.78 8.52
C ALA A 170 7.54 -10.40 7.91
N ALA A 171 8.46 -9.85 7.11
CA ALA A 171 8.22 -8.60 6.37
C ALA A 171 7.04 -8.74 5.41
N MET A 172 7.00 -9.83 4.65
CA MET A 172 5.96 -10.13 3.69
C MET A 172 4.58 -10.29 4.37
N LEU A 173 4.49 -11.03 5.48
CA LEU A 173 3.25 -11.12 6.27
C LEU A 173 2.81 -9.76 6.81
N SER A 174 3.76 -8.97 7.32
CA SER A 174 3.46 -7.62 7.81
C SER A 174 2.89 -6.70 6.71
N TYR A 175 3.46 -6.75 5.49
CA TYR A 175 2.92 -6.00 4.36
C TYR A 175 1.48 -6.39 4.05
N ASN A 176 1.18 -7.69 4.09
CA ASN A 176 -0.18 -8.18 3.87
C ASN A 176 -1.15 -7.61 4.90
N ASP A 177 -0.78 -7.60 6.19
CA ASP A 177 -1.60 -7.03 7.26
C ASP A 177 -1.86 -5.53 7.05
N VAL A 178 -0.83 -4.78 6.67
CA VAL A 178 -0.93 -3.35 6.42
C VAL A 178 -1.81 -3.05 5.20
N PHE A 179 -1.69 -3.83 4.13
CA PHE A 179 -2.57 -3.67 2.97
C PHE A 179 -4.03 -3.97 3.32
N LEU A 180 -4.29 -4.99 4.15
CA LEU A 180 -5.64 -5.28 4.63
C LEU A 180 -6.18 -4.14 5.50
N PHE A 181 -5.36 -3.60 6.39
CA PHE A 181 -5.70 -2.44 7.21
C PHE A 181 -6.08 -1.24 6.34
N LEU A 182 -5.28 -0.92 5.31
CA LEU A 182 -5.58 0.16 4.37
C LEU A 182 -6.86 -0.10 3.58
N ALA A 183 -7.12 -1.35 3.17
CA ALA A 183 -8.35 -1.72 2.48
C ALA A 183 -9.58 -1.45 3.35
N MET A 184 -9.53 -1.84 4.62
CA MET A 184 -10.59 -1.57 5.58
C MET A 184 -10.76 -0.07 5.84
N MET A 185 -9.66 0.69 5.88
CA MET A 185 -9.70 2.15 6.06
C MET A 185 -10.41 2.83 4.88
N PHE A 186 -10.11 2.45 3.63
CA PHE A 186 -10.82 2.94 2.45
C PHE A 186 -12.31 2.57 2.46
N LEU A 187 -12.67 1.36 2.90
CA LEU A 187 -14.07 0.95 3.06
C LEU A 187 -14.77 1.75 4.17
N ALA A 188 -14.10 2.02 5.29
CA ALA A 188 -14.63 2.82 6.38
C ALA A 188 -14.88 4.28 5.97
N MET A 189 -14.13 4.80 4.99
CA MET A 189 -14.36 6.14 4.42
C MET A 189 -15.58 6.20 3.49
N PHE A 190 -16.01 5.07 2.91
CA PHE A 190 -17.14 5.02 1.99
C PHE A 190 -18.46 5.61 2.54
N PRO A 191 -18.94 5.28 3.76
CA PRO A 191 -20.16 5.88 4.30
C PRO A 191 -20.07 7.40 4.50
N PHE A 192 -18.87 7.97 4.71
CA PHE A 192 -18.71 9.42 4.86
C PHE A 192 -19.03 10.19 3.56
N ILE A 193 -18.97 9.54 2.40
CA ILE A 193 -19.40 10.17 1.14
C ILE A 193 -20.89 10.49 1.16
N LEU A 194 -21.70 9.68 1.84
CA LEU A 194 -23.14 9.92 1.97
C LEU A 194 -23.44 11.19 2.79
N LEU A 195 -22.54 11.55 3.72
CA LEU A 195 -22.62 12.74 4.57
C LEU A 195 -22.18 14.04 3.87
N MET A 196 -21.42 13.97 2.77
CA MET A 196 -21.01 15.18 2.05
C MET A 196 -22.24 15.96 1.56
N ARG A 197 -22.09 17.25 1.17
CA ARG A 197 -23.12 18.06 0.46
C ARG A 197 -22.90 18.11 -1.05
N ARG A 198 -23.99 18.08 -1.83
CA ARG A 198 -23.91 17.89 -3.30
C ARG A 198 -23.23 19.12 -3.91
N PRO A 199 -22.08 18.98 -4.60
CA PRO A 199 -21.50 20.09 -5.33
C PRO A 199 -22.51 20.55 -6.38
N LYS A 200 -22.60 21.84 -6.64
CA LYS A 200 -23.41 22.33 -7.75
C LYS A 200 -22.72 21.87 -9.05
N ALA A 201 -23.38 21.01 -9.81
CA ALA A 201 -22.85 20.50 -11.07
C ALA A 201 -22.52 21.68 -12.00
N GLY A 202 -21.23 21.93 -12.27
CA GLY A 202 -20.81 22.88 -13.28
C GLY A 202 -19.49 23.64 -13.06
N ALA A 203 -18.90 23.67 -11.86
CA ALA A 203 -17.71 24.47 -11.63
C ALA A 203 -16.45 23.61 -11.44
N GLY A 204 -15.53 23.66 -12.41
CA GLY A 204 -14.13 23.29 -12.15
C GLY A 204 -13.50 22.23 -13.04
N ALA A 205 -13.79 22.21 -14.34
CA ALA A 205 -12.76 21.87 -15.30
C ALA A 205 -11.79 23.06 -15.41
N VAL A 206 -10.94 23.28 -14.41
CA VAL A 206 -9.92 24.33 -14.45
C VAL A 206 -8.57 23.75 -14.02
N MET A 207 -7.79 23.50 -15.07
CA MET A 207 -6.33 23.56 -15.19
C MET A 207 -5.51 22.49 -14.48
N ALA A 208 -5.19 21.45 -15.27
CA ALA A 208 -3.82 20.96 -15.32
C ALA A 208 -2.91 22.11 -15.75
N HIS A 209 -1.92 22.43 -14.93
CA HIS A 209 -0.79 23.25 -15.30
C HIS A 209 0.49 22.59 -14.80
#